data_AF-A0A227KRW4-F1
#
_entry.id   AF-A0A227KRW4-F1
#
_cell.length_a   1.000
_cell.length_b   1.000
_cell.length_c   1.000
_cell.angle_alpha   90.00
_cell.angle_beta   90.00
_cell.angle_gamma   90.00
#
_symmetry.space_group_name_H-M   'P 1'
#
loop_
_entity.id
_entity.type
_entity.pdbx_description
1 polymer ?
#
loop_
_entity_poly.entity_id
_entity_poly.type
_entity_poly.pdbx_seq_one_letter_code
_entity_poly.pdbx_strand_id
1 'polypeptide(L)' 'MLNRTRHKIAYILFNSVLNSLNFSDVQTAMDNYEKIVEQCELNLIEKKTCGYSFYEENPSCSVGETIKIILKDCKLSS' A
#
# COMPACT_ATOMS: atom_id res chain seq x y z
N MET A 1 9.63 -16.49 26.04
CA MET A 1 10.10 -15.07 26.11
C MET A 1 10.51 -14.50 24.75
N LEU A 2 11.18 -15.27 23.87
CA LEU A 2 11.61 -14.83 22.52
C LEU A 2 10.51 -14.21 21.63
N ASN A 3 9.28 -14.73 21.66
CA ASN A 3 8.19 -14.21 20.82
C ASN A 3 7.74 -12.79 21.22
N ARG A 4 7.70 -12.46 22.51
CA ARG A 4 7.36 -11.11 22.97
C ARG A 4 8.43 -10.09 22.57
N THR A 5 9.70 -10.47 22.61
CA THR A 5 10.80 -9.62 22.18
C THR A 5 10.75 -9.33 20.68
N ARG A 6 10.43 -10.33 19.84
CA ARG A 6 10.27 -10.15 18.39
C ARG A 6 9.13 -9.20 18.02
N HIS A 7 7.97 -9.33 18.67
CA HIS A 7 6.85 -8.42 18.45
C HIS A 7 7.19 -6.99 18.87
N LYS A 8 7.92 -6.82 19.97
CA LYS A 8 8.35 -5.51 20.46
C LYS A 8 9.35 -4.84 19.50
N ILE A 9 10.29 -5.61 18.95
CA ILE A 9 11.24 -5.11 17.94
C ILE A 9 10.50 -4.72 16.65
N ALA A 10 9.59 -5.57 16.16
CA ALA A 10 8.79 -5.28 14.98
C ALA A 10 7.97 -4.00 15.15
N TYR A 11 7.34 -3.83 16.32
CA TYR A 11 6.59 -2.61 16.66
C TYR A 11 7.47 -1.36 16.66
N ILE A 12 8.66 -1.41 17.26
CA ILE A 12 9.59 -0.29 17.30
C ILE A 12 10.05 0.08 15.88
N LEU A 13 10.43 -0.91 15.08
CA LEU A 13 10.88 -0.70 13.70
C LEU A 13 9.76 -0.11 12.83
N PHE A 14 8.54 -0.65 12.94
CA PHE A 14 7.38 -0.15 12.21
C PHE A 14 7.10 1.33 12.55
N ASN A 15 7.07 1.68 13.84
CA ASN A 15 6.86 3.07 14.25
C ASN A 15 8.02 3.98 13.83
N SER A 16 9.25 3.49 13.83
CA SER A 16 10.40 4.26 13.35
C SER A 16 10.25 4.62 11.87
N VAL A 17 9.77 3.68 11.05
CA VAL A 17 9.49 3.93 9.63
C VAL A 17 8.36 4.95 9.50
N LEU A 18 7.24 4.74 10.19
CA LEU A 18 6.11 5.67 10.13
C LEU A 18 6.48 7.11 10.53
N ASN A 19 7.30 7.27 11.56
CA ASN A 19 7.77 8.58 12.00
C ASN A 19 8.77 9.24 11.04
N SER A 20 9.39 8.45 10.14
CA SER A 20 10.32 8.97 9.13
C SER A 20 9.64 9.36 7.82
N LEU A 21 8.41 8.89 7.60
CA LEU A 21 7.66 9.19 6.38
C LEU A 21 7.12 10.62 6.42
N ASN A 22 7.34 11.34 5.33
CA ASN A 22 6.71 12.62 5.08
C ASN A 22 5.65 12.48 3.97
N PHE A 23 4.88 13.55 3.76
CA PHE A 23 3.80 13.55 2.77
C PHE A 23 4.29 13.31 1.33
N SER A 24 5.48 13.82 0.97
CA SER A 24 6.07 13.60 -0.36
C SER A 24 6.42 12.13 -0.59
N ASP A 25 6.83 11.40 0.45
CA ASP A 25 7.09 9.96 0.36
C ASP A 25 5.79 9.21 0.02
N VAL A 26 4.68 9.61 0.65
CA VAL A 26 3.35 9.07 0.39
C VAL A 26 2.91 9.38 -1.05
N GLN A 27 3.06 10.62 -1.51
CA GLN A 27 2.74 10.98 -2.90
C GLN A 27 3.56 10.16 -3.90
N THR A 28 4.87 10.02 -3.67
CA THR A 28 5.75 9.22 -4.53
C THR A 28 5.32 7.75 -4.58
N ALA A 29 4.94 7.18 -3.42
CA ALA A 29 4.41 5.83 -3.35
C ALA A 29 3.10 5.69 -4.14
N MET A 30 2.24 6.71 -4.10
CA MET A 30 0.98 6.74 -4.85
C MET A 30 1.17 6.86 -6.37
N ASP A 31 2.13 7.67 -6.83
CA ASP A 31 2.47 7.75 -8.25
C ASP A 31 2.99 6.40 -8.79
N ASN A 32 3.79 5.70 -7.98
CA ASN A 32 4.28 4.36 -8.32
C ASN A 32 3.14 3.34 -8.33
N TYR A 33 2.23 3.43 -7.35
CA TYR A 33 1.04 2.60 -7.30
C TYR A 33 0.21 2.72 -8.59
N GLU A 34 -0.03 3.93 -9.09
CA GLU A 34 -0.79 4.14 -10.33
C GLU A 34 -0.14 3.49 -11.53
N LYS A 35 1.18 3.65 -11.69
CA LYS A 35 1.94 3.01 -12.78
C LYS A 35 1.88 1.49 -12.71
N ILE A 36 1.95 0.93 -11.50
CA ILE A 36 1.88 -0.52 -11.31
C ILE A 36 0.47 -1.01 -11.67
N VAL A 37 -0.59 -0.32 -11.26
CA VAL A 37 -1.97 -0.67 -11.64
C VAL A 37 -2.15 -0.64 -13.15
N GLU A 38 -1.71 0.44 -13.82
CA GLU A 38 -1.77 0.56 -15.29
C GLU A 38 -1.01 -0.58 -15.98
N GLN A 39 0.19 -0.92 -15.51
CA GLN A 39 0.95 -2.05 -16.04
C GLN A 39 0.26 -3.40 -15.81
N CYS A 40 -0.39 -3.58 -14.67
CA CYS A 40 -1.15 -4.79 -14.38
C CYS A 40 -2.38 -4.92 -15.28
N GLU A 41 -3.14 -3.84 -15.47
CA GLU A 41 -4.30 -3.79 -16.36
C GLU A 41 -3.95 -4.09 -17.82
N LEU A 42 -2.77 -3.68 -18.27
CA LEU A 42 -2.30 -3.91 -19.65
C LEU A 42 -1.79 -5.34 -19.88
N ASN A 43 -1.13 -5.94 -18.89
CA ASN A 43 -0.30 -7.12 -19.12
C ASN A 43 -0.75 -8.38 -18.36
N LEU A 44 -1.60 -8.24 -17.34
CA LEU A 44 -1.94 -9.32 -16.42
C LEU A 44 -3.44 -9.64 -16.44
N ILE A 45 -3.76 -10.90 -16.14
CA ILE A 45 -5.14 -11.36 -15.99
C ILE A 45 -5.58 -11.09 -14.55
N GLU A 46 -6.63 -10.29 -14.38
CA GLU A 46 -7.29 -10.09 -13.08
C GLU A 46 -7.84 -11.43 -12.57
N LYS A 47 -7.52 -11.78 -11.32
CA LYS A 47 -8.07 -12.95 -10.63
C LYS A 47 -9.00 -12.51 -9.51
N LYS A 48 -10.08 -13.28 -9.34
CA LYS A 48 -11.06 -13.08 -8.26
C LYS A 48 -11.05 -14.29 -7.34
N THR A 49 -10.69 -14.10 -6.07
CA THR A 49 -10.73 -15.16 -5.05
C THR A 49 -11.31 -14.61 -3.76
N CYS A 50 -12.24 -15.34 -3.13
CA CYS A 50 -12.85 -14.98 -1.84
C CYS A 50 -13.46 -13.55 -1.79
N GLY A 51 -13.95 -13.02 -2.91
CA GLY A 51 -14.52 -11.66 -3.00
C GLY A 51 -13.51 -10.54 -3.24
N TYR A 52 -12.23 -10.87 -3.45
CA TYR A 52 -11.16 -9.91 -3.73
C TYR A 52 -10.67 -10.05 -5.16
N SER A 53 -10.45 -8.91 -5.81
CA SER A 53 -9.78 -8.77 -7.09
C SER A 53 -8.28 -8.50 -6.89
N PHE A 54 -7.43 -9.23 -7.61
CA PHE A 54 -5.98 -9.02 -7.58
C PHE A 54 -5.33 -9.48 -8.89
N TYR A 55 -4.12 -8.98 -9.16
CA TYR A 55 -3.29 -9.48 -10.25
C TYR A 55 -2.26 -10.46 -9.70
N GLU A 56 -1.95 -11.51 -10.47
CA GLU A 56 -1.16 -12.65 -9.98
C GLU A 56 0.25 -12.27 -9.50
N GLU A 57 0.85 -11.21 -10.06
CA GLU A 57 2.16 -10.68 -9.68
C GLU A 57 2.09 -9.49 -8.71
N ASN A 58 0.90 -8.94 -8.44
CA ASN A 58 0.72 -7.85 -7.48
C ASN A 58 -0.50 -8.11 -6.57
N PRO A 59 -0.29 -8.74 -5.40
CA PRO A 59 -1.37 -9.31 -4.62
C PRO A 59 -2.24 -8.32 -3.82
N SER A 60 -2.03 -6.99 -3.89
CA SER A 60 -2.97 -6.07 -3.22
C SER A 60 -2.91 -4.63 -3.71
N CYS A 61 -3.94 -4.22 -4.48
CA CYS A 61 -4.20 -2.81 -4.77
C CYS A 61 -4.90 -2.07 -3.62
N SER A 62 -5.52 -2.81 -2.69
CA SER A 62 -6.43 -2.26 -1.66
C SER A 62 -5.82 -1.19 -0.74
N VAL A 63 -4.52 -1.28 -0.45
CA VAL A 63 -3.82 -0.27 0.37
C VAL A 63 -3.69 1.04 -0.41
N GLY A 64 -3.27 0.99 -1.67
CA GLY A 64 -3.20 2.16 -2.54
C GLY A 64 -4.58 2.79 -2.76
N GLU A 65 -5.62 1.97 -2.99
CA GLU A 65 -7.01 2.44 -3.09
C GLU A 65 -7.47 3.17 -1.84
N THR A 66 -7.19 2.60 -0.66
CA THR A 66 -7.54 3.23 0.62
C THR A 66 -6.83 4.56 0.81
N ILE A 67 -5.54 4.63 0.47
CA ILE A 67 -4.77 5.89 0.55
C ILE A 67 -5.32 6.93 -0.43
N LYS A 68 -5.71 6.55 -1.66
CA LYS A 68 -6.37 7.46 -2.61
C LYS A 68 -7.64 8.09 -2.03
N ILE A 69 -8.49 7.28 -1.39
CA ILE A 69 -9.72 7.76 -0.76
C ILE A 69 -9.40 8.80 0.32
N ILE A 70 -8.45 8.49 1.21
CA ILE A 70 -8.01 9.41 2.27
C ILE A 70 -7.49 10.72 1.68
N LEU A 71 -6.63 10.66 0.67
CA LEU A 71 -6.06 11.86 0.03
C LEU A 71 -7.16 12.72 -0.61
N LYS A 72 -8.14 12.10 -1.26
CA LYS A 72 -9.29 12.79 -1.85
C LYS A 72 -10.18 13.44 -0.80
N ASP A 73 -10.50 12.73 0.28
CA ASP A 73 -11.32 13.25 1.39
C ASP A 73 -10.63 14.43 2.09
N CYS A 74 -9.30 14.39 2.16
CA CYS A 74 -8.48 15.48 2.66
C CYS A 74 -8.26 16.63 1.65
N LYS A 75 -8.76 16.53 0.41
CA LYS A 75 -8.56 17.49 -0.69
C LYS A 75 -7.08 17.68 -1.07
N LEU A 76 -6.29 16.62 -0.95
CA LEU A 76 -4.86 16.58 -1.25
C LEU A 76 -4.56 15.90 -2.59
N SER A 77 -5.56 15.30 -3.24
CA SER A 77 -5.51 14.76 -4.60
C SER A 77 -6.84 15.00 -5.32
N SER A 78 -6.78 15.13 -6.64
CA SER A 78 -7.91 15.38 -7.55
C SER A 78 -8.79 14.15 -7.76
#